data_AF-A0AAV4NPM8-F1
#
_entry.id   AF-A0AAV4NPM8-F1
#
_cell.length_a   1.000
_cell.length_b   1.000
_cell.length_c   1.000
_cell.angle_alpha   90.00
_cell.angle_beta   90.00
_cell.angle_gamma   90.00
#
_symmetry.space_group_name_H-M   'P 1'
#
loop_
_entity.id
_entity.type
_entity.pdbx_description
1 polymer ?
#
loop_
_entity_poly.entity_id
_entity_poly.type
_entity_poly.pdbx_seq_one_letter_code
_entity_poly.pdbx_strand_id
1 'polypeptide(L)'
;MTNRDSVRKKSTIQESSENFVELVTNNRLKKLYVWMQKFPYPEYRDTSIGFSVINLVPWVLCYGYLIFIINIVRRVIEEKTNGSKELLKMMGMTDCTYWTSTFMNYFIIALITMFITTIIYKVPMKNAVVFLKHTNFVLLFIILSLFMASLILFCLAFSIFFNRPVLAIIALLQQRSFLVCYISLPSGTLMLCGHGNRVFQGHSISYLQGAIGVVLNETMAKR
;
A
#
# COMPACT_ATOMS: atom_id res chain seq x y z
N MET A 1 -26.98 -23.65 -1.20
CA MET A 1 -27.35 -23.79 -2.63
C MET A 1 -26.56 -24.88 -3.38
N THR A 2 -25.39 -25.30 -2.88
CA THR A 2 -24.45 -26.23 -3.54
C THR A 2 -24.91 -27.67 -3.79
N ASN A 3 -25.92 -28.19 -3.08
CA ASN A 3 -26.30 -29.61 -3.19
C ASN A 3 -27.04 -29.92 -4.51
N ARG A 4 -28.08 -29.15 -4.86
CA ARG A 4 -28.83 -29.37 -6.13
C ARG A 4 -27.96 -29.21 -7.37
N ASP A 5 -27.07 -28.21 -7.37
CA ASP A 5 -26.17 -27.97 -8.51
C ASP A 5 -25.13 -29.08 -8.65
N SER A 6 -24.64 -29.62 -7.53
CA SER A 6 -23.71 -30.75 -7.55
C SER A 6 -24.36 -32.06 -8.04
N VAL A 7 -25.63 -32.29 -7.68
CA VAL A 7 -26.42 -33.44 -8.13
C VAL A 7 -26.73 -33.33 -9.62
N ARG A 8 -27.15 -32.14 -10.08
CA ARG A 8 -27.42 -31.87 -11.50
C ARG A 8 -26.15 -31.99 -12.35
N LYS A 9 -25.02 -31.45 -11.89
CA LYS A 9 -23.74 -31.56 -12.61
C LYS A 9 -23.26 -33.02 -12.69
N LYS A 10 -23.49 -33.83 -11.65
CA LYS A 10 -23.21 -35.28 -11.70
C LYS A 10 -24.10 -36.00 -12.73
N SER A 11 -25.40 -35.68 -12.81
CA SER A 11 -26.28 -36.35 -13.78
C SER A 11 -25.95 -35.97 -15.24
N THR A 12 -25.59 -34.71 -15.52
CA THR A 12 -25.23 -34.28 -16.89
C THR A 12 -23.90 -34.88 -17.36
N ILE A 13 -22.91 -35.00 -16.48
CA ILE A 13 -21.61 -35.60 -16.83
C ILE A 13 -21.76 -37.11 -17.06
N GLN A 14 -22.60 -37.78 -16.26
CA GLN A 14 -22.94 -39.18 -16.44
C GLN A 14 -23.58 -39.42 -17.82
N GLU A 15 -24.60 -38.63 -18.16
CA GLU A 15 -25.31 -38.70 -19.45
C GLU A 15 -24.39 -38.41 -20.65
N SER A 16 -23.51 -37.40 -20.56
CA SER A 16 -22.55 -37.11 -21.62
C SER A 16 -21.52 -38.22 -21.83
N SER A 17 -21.14 -38.96 -20.78
CA SER A 17 -20.19 -40.06 -20.88
C SER A 17 -20.81 -41.32 -21.51
N GLU A 18 -22.08 -41.57 -21.23
CA GLU A 18 -22.83 -42.69 -21.82
C GLU A 18 -23.02 -42.48 -23.33
N ASN A 19 -23.38 -41.26 -23.75
CA ASN A 19 -23.51 -40.90 -25.17
C ASN A 19 -22.17 -41.02 -25.93
N PHE A 20 -21.04 -40.62 -25.31
CA PHE A 20 -19.73 -40.76 -25.95
C PHE A 20 -19.35 -42.23 -26.18
N VAL A 21 -19.64 -43.12 -25.22
CA VAL A 21 -19.34 -44.55 -25.33
C VAL A 21 -20.23 -45.23 -26.38
N GLU A 22 -21.50 -44.83 -26.49
CA GLU A 22 -22.41 -45.32 -27.55
C GLU A 22 -21.97 -44.87 -28.95
N LEU A 23 -21.39 -43.67 -29.08
CA LEU A 23 -20.83 -43.21 -30.37
C LEU A 23 -19.57 -43.97 -30.78
N VAL A 24 -18.70 -44.33 -29.82
CA VAL A 24 -17.45 -45.05 -30.08
C VAL A 24 -17.70 -46.56 -30.27
N THR A 25 -18.65 -47.12 -29.54
CA THR A 25 -18.99 -48.54 -29.58
C THR A 25 -20.39 -48.67 -30.17
N ASN A 26 -20.49 -48.93 -31.48
CA ASN A 26 -21.72 -49.13 -32.25
C ASN A 26 -22.46 -50.44 -31.84
N ASN A 27 -22.69 -50.62 -30.54
CA ASN A 27 -23.38 -51.72 -29.89
C ASN A 27 -23.98 -51.20 -28.58
N ARG A 28 -25.27 -51.49 -28.34
CA ARG A 28 -26.00 -51.04 -27.15
C ARG A 28 -25.54 -51.80 -25.90
N LEU A 29 -24.48 -51.30 -25.26
CA LEU A 29 -23.92 -51.94 -24.07
C LEU A 29 -24.80 -51.75 -22.84
N LYS A 30 -24.89 -52.83 -22.06
CA LYS A 30 -25.59 -52.96 -20.77
C LYS A 30 -25.14 -51.87 -19.79
N LYS A 31 -26.10 -51.24 -19.10
CA LYS A 31 -25.94 -50.14 -18.12
C LYS A 31 -24.58 -50.14 -17.40
N LEU A 32 -23.67 -49.27 -17.83
CA LEU A 32 -22.34 -49.12 -17.24
C LEU A 32 -22.41 -48.19 -16.02
N TYR A 33 -21.91 -48.65 -14.88
CA TYR A 33 -21.82 -47.84 -13.66
C TYR A 33 -20.49 -47.08 -13.67
N VAL A 34 -20.54 -45.78 -13.96
CA VAL A 34 -19.36 -44.91 -13.97
C VAL A 34 -19.21 -44.26 -12.59
N TRP A 35 -18.05 -44.43 -11.97
CA TRP A 35 -17.73 -43.85 -10.67
C TRP A 35 -16.89 -42.59 -10.86
N MET A 36 -17.45 -41.44 -10.49
CA MET A 36 -16.69 -40.19 -10.45
C MET A 36 -16.06 -40.00 -9.07
N GLN A 37 -14.74 -40.02 -9.02
CA GLN A 37 -13.96 -39.67 -7.83
C GLN A 37 -13.38 -38.26 -8.01
N LYS A 38 -13.56 -37.39 -7.00
CA LYS A 38 -12.84 -36.12 -6.95
C LYS A 38 -11.38 -36.41 -6.60
N PHE A 39 -10.45 -35.74 -7.28
CA PHE A 39 -9.06 -35.74 -6.84
C PHE A 39 -8.95 -35.21 -5.41
N PRO A 40 -8.10 -35.83 -4.56
CA PRO A 40 -7.88 -35.35 -3.20
C PRO A 40 -7.33 -33.93 -3.27
N TYR A 41 -8.09 -32.97 -2.73
CA TYR A 41 -7.64 -31.59 -2.64
C TYR A 41 -6.96 -31.38 -1.28
N PRO A 42 -5.84 -30.65 -1.20
CA PRO A 42 -5.20 -30.34 0.08
C PRO A 42 -6.17 -29.58 1.00
N GLU A 43 -5.93 -29.68 2.31
CA GLU A 43 -6.76 -29.05 3.34
C GLU A 43 -6.84 -27.54 3.12
N TYR A 44 -8.04 -27.05 2.79
CA TYR A 44 -8.30 -25.64 2.58
C TYR A 44 -8.50 -24.95 3.92
N ARG A 45 -7.57 -24.07 4.31
CA ARG A 45 -7.74 -23.21 5.48
C ARG A 45 -8.48 -21.95 5.07
N ASP A 46 -9.73 -21.82 5.50
CA ASP A 46 -10.55 -20.62 5.32
C ASP A 46 -9.97 -19.44 6.10
N THR A 47 -9.06 -18.67 5.49
CA THR A 47 -8.53 -17.42 6.06
C THR A 47 -9.18 -16.18 5.46
N SER A 48 -10.51 -16.19 5.31
CA SER A 48 -11.28 -15.04 4.80
C SER A 48 -11.04 -13.77 5.62
N ILE A 49 -10.97 -13.89 6.95
CA ILE A 49 -10.66 -12.77 7.86
C ILE A 49 -9.20 -12.33 7.71
N GLY A 50 -8.27 -13.27 7.51
CA GLY A 50 -6.84 -12.98 7.39
C GLY A 50 -6.51 -12.12 6.17
N PHE A 51 -7.14 -12.39 5.02
CA PHE A 51 -6.87 -11.66 3.78
C PHE A 51 -7.21 -10.17 3.88
N SER A 52 -8.37 -9.83 4.45
CA SER A 52 -8.79 -8.43 4.63
C SER A 52 -7.88 -7.68 5.60
N VAL A 53 -7.46 -8.33 6.69
CA VAL A 53 -6.62 -7.70 7.71
C VAL A 53 -5.20 -7.48 7.20
N ILE A 54 -4.62 -8.43 6.46
CA ILE A 54 -3.30 -8.29 5.84
C ILE A 54 -3.30 -7.14 4.82
N ASN A 55 -4.39 -6.94 4.09
CA ASN A 55 -4.51 -5.81 3.17
C ASN A 55 -4.59 -4.45 3.85
N LEU A 56 -5.08 -4.35 5.11
CA LEU A 56 -5.18 -3.06 5.83
C LEU A 56 -3.84 -2.60 6.42
N VAL A 57 -2.96 -3.55 6.76
CA VAL A 57 -1.68 -3.29 7.43
C VAL A 57 -0.79 -2.27 6.69
N PRO A 58 -0.56 -2.39 5.37
CA PRO A 58 0.24 -1.41 4.63
C PRO A 58 -0.38 0.00 4.65
N TRP A 59 -1.71 0.11 4.64
CA TRP A 59 -2.40 1.40 4.66
C TRP A 59 -2.20 2.11 5.99
N VAL A 60 -2.32 1.38 7.09
CA VAL A 60 -2.09 1.92 8.43
C VAL A 60 -0.65 2.42 8.58
N LEU A 61 0.34 1.69 8.05
CA LEU A 61 1.73 2.16 8.03
C LEU A 61 1.91 3.43 7.21
N CYS A 62 1.36 3.46 5.99
CA CYS A 62 1.46 4.64 5.13
C CYS A 62 0.88 5.89 5.79
N TYR A 63 -0.29 5.80 6.44
CA TYR A 63 -0.89 6.94 7.14
C TYR A 63 -0.15 7.29 8.45
N GLY A 64 0.38 6.31 9.19
CA GLY A 64 1.18 6.56 10.38
C GLY A 64 2.42 7.40 10.07
N TYR A 65 3.14 7.08 8.99
CA TYR A 65 4.34 7.82 8.60
C TYR A 65 4.05 9.15 7.91
N LEU A 66 2.82 9.40 7.47
CA LEU A 66 2.43 10.68 6.89
C LEU A 66 2.56 11.82 7.92
N ILE A 67 2.13 11.59 9.16
CA ILE A 67 2.27 12.57 10.25
C ILE A 67 3.75 12.88 10.51
N PHE A 68 4.61 11.87 10.48
CA PHE A 68 6.05 12.03 10.64
C PHE A 68 6.65 12.94 9.54
N ILE A 69 6.26 12.73 8.28
CA ILE A 69 6.69 13.53 7.14
C ILE A 69 6.28 15.00 7.31
N ILE A 70 5.03 15.26 7.71
CA ILE A 70 4.53 16.63 7.93
C ILE A 70 5.38 17.33 9.00
N ASN A 71 5.68 16.65 10.10
CA ASN A 71 6.44 17.24 11.21
C ASN A 71 7.88 17.60 10.80
N ILE A 72 8.56 16.75 10.04
CA ILE A 72 9.90 17.04 9.53
C ILE A 72 9.87 18.27 8.63
N VAL A 73 9.01 18.25 7.61
CA VAL A 73 8.98 19.28 6.57
C VAL A 73 8.59 20.63 7.16
N ARG A 74 7.62 20.64 8.07
CA ARG A 74 7.23 21.84 8.80
C ARG A 74 8.41 22.43 9.56
N ARG A 75 9.12 21.64 10.37
CA ARG A 75 10.27 22.11 11.14
C ARG A 75 11.40 22.63 10.24
N VAL A 76 11.74 21.90 9.17
CA VAL A 76 12.82 22.30 8.25
C VAL A 76 12.52 23.62 7.54
N ILE A 77 11.26 23.84 7.15
CA ILE A 77 10.86 25.09 6.50
C ILE A 77 10.74 26.22 7.52
N GLU A 78 10.22 25.96 8.73
CA GLU A 78 10.20 26.97 9.81
C GLU A 78 11.62 27.44 10.17
N GLU A 79 12.59 26.53 10.27
CA GLU A 79 14.01 26.88 10.46
C GLU A 79 14.58 27.71 9.31
N LYS A 80 14.13 27.45 8.08
CA LYS A 80 14.51 28.21 6.88
C LYS A 80 13.89 29.61 6.89
N THR A 81 12.62 29.74 7.27
CA THR A 81 11.89 31.03 7.26
C THR A 81 12.25 31.92 8.44
N ASN A 82 12.60 31.35 9.59
CA ASN A 82 13.02 32.09 10.77
C ASN A 82 14.46 32.61 10.66
N GLY A 83 15.18 32.28 9.57
CA GLY A 83 16.57 32.68 9.37
C GLY A 83 17.54 32.00 10.35
N SER A 84 17.12 30.97 11.09
CA SER A 84 17.97 30.28 12.06
C SER A 84 19.23 29.73 11.40
N LYS A 85 19.12 29.26 10.14
CA LYS A 85 20.29 28.80 9.37
C LYS A 85 21.29 29.94 9.10
N GLU A 86 20.81 31.14 8.79
CA GLU A 86 21.67 32.29 8.52
C GLU A 86 22.38 32.76 9.79
N LEU A 87 21.68 32.72 10.93
CA LEU A 87 22.29 32.96 12.23
C LEU A 87 23.41 31.95 12.52
N LEU A 88 23.18 30.65 12.26
CA LEU A 88 24.23 29.64 12.46
C LEU A 88 25.42 29.84 11.51
N LYS A 89 25.21 30.35 10.30
CA LYS A 89 26.31 30.73 9.39
C LYS A 89 27.11 31.91 9.92
N MET A 90 26.45 32.92 10.48
CA MET A 90 27.14 34.07 11.11
C MET A 90 28.02 33.64 12.30
N MET A 91 27.65 32.55 12.97
CA MET A 91 28.45 31.94 14.05
C MET A 91 29.61 31.04 13.53
N GLY A 92 29.83 30.98 12.22
CA GLY A 92 30.94 30.24 11.60
C GLY A 92 30.65 28.78 11.26
N MET A 93 29.40 28.34 11.28
CA MET A 93 29.05 26.95 10.96
C MET A 93 28.97 26.70 9.45
N THR A 94 29.55 25.58 9.00
CA THR A 94 29.48 25.20 7.57
C THR A 94 28.12 24.63 7.19
N ASP A 95 27.72 24.83 5.93
CA ASP A 95 26.47 24.30 5.38
C ASP A 95 26.41 22.77 5.44
N CYS A 96 27.51 22.08 5.16
CA CYS A 96 27.58 20.62 5.21
C CYS A 96 27.31 20.07 6.62
N THR A 97 27.85 20.71 7.66
CA THR A 97 27.59 20.33 9.05
C THR A 97 26.12 20.51 9.41
N TYR A 98 25.49 21.59 8.94
CA TYR A 98 24.04 21.78 9.13
C TYR A 98 23.24 20.62 8.52
N TRP A 99 23.40 20.34 7.22
CA TRP A 99 22.61 19.31 6.55
C TRP A 99 22.84 17.90 7.11
N THR A 100 24.09 17.57 7.46
CA THR A 100 24.42 16.28 8.07
C THR A 100 23.82 16.14 9.47
N SER A 101 23.93 17.18 10.31
CA SER A 101 23.33 17.17 11.65
C SER A 101 21.80 17.06 11.61
N THR A 102 21.15 17.79 10.69
CA THR A 102 19.70 17.72 10.46
C THR A 102 19.28 16.32 10.03
N PHE A 103 19.98 15.71 9.06
CA PHE A 103 19.71 14.33 8.64
C PHE A 103 19.88 13.34 9.81
N MET A 104 20.97 13.45 10.57
CA MET A 104 21.26 12.53 11.64
C MET A 104 20.27 12.62 12.81
N ASN A 105 19.84 13.84 13.15
CA ASN A 105 18.82 14.08 14.17
C ASN A 105 17.49 13.38 13.80
N TYR A 106 17.02 13.57 12.57
CA TYR A 106 15.80 12.90 12.11
C TYR A 106 15.96 11.39 11.97
N PHE A 107 17.14 10.92 11.58
CA PHE A 107 17.42 9.49 11.49
C PHE A 107 17.37 8.80 12.85
N ILE A 108 17.90 9.40 13.92
CA ILE A 108 17.84 8.85 15.29
C ILE A 108 16.38 8.76 15.76
N ILE A 109 15.59 9.82 15.58
CA ILE A 109 14.16 9.81 15.94
C ILE A 109 13.42 8.73 15.13
N ALA A 110 13.74 8.58 13.84
CA ALA A 110 13.17 7.55 13.00
C ALA A 110 13.53 6.13 13.48
N LEU A 111 14.77 5.89 13.91
CA LEU A 111 15.19 4.58 14.45
C LEU A 111 14.38 4.19 15.69
N ILE A 112 14.14 5.13 16.62
CA ILE A 112 13.32 4.88 17.81
C ILE A 112 11.89 4.51 17.40
N THR A 113 11.29 5.27 16.48
CA THR A 113 9.93 4.96 15.99
C THR A 113 9.87 3.62 15.27
N MET A 114 10.88 3.25 14.46
CA MET A 114 10.94 1.94 13.80
C MET A 114 11.06 0.81 14.80
N PHE A 115 11.82 0.98 15.87
CA PHE A 115 11.95 -0.02 16.91
C PHE A 115 10.60 -0.29 17.58
N ILE A 116 9.86 0.77 17.93
CA ILE A 116 8.52 0.66 18.50
C ILE A 116 7.54 -0.01 17.52
N THR A 117 7.54 0.40 16.24
CA THR A 117 6.69 -0.23 15.22
C THR A 117 7.02 -1.71 15.07
N THR A 118 8.30 -2.08 15.01
CA THR A 118 8.73 -3.49 14.87
C THR A 118 8.24 -4.35 16.06
N ILE A 119 8.28 -3.81 17.28
CA ILE A 119 7.74 -4.47 18.48
C ILE A 119 6.21 -4.65 18.34
N ILE A 120 5.47 -3.61 17.97
CA ILE A 120 4.00 -3.69 17.81
C ILE A 120 3.61 -4.76 16.79
N TYR A 121 4.39 -4.93 15.72
CA TYR A 121 4.13 -5.93 14.68
C TYR A 121 4.41 -7.36 15.11
N LYS A 122 5.30 -7.56 16.10
CA LYS A 122 5.69 -8.88 16.59
C LYS A 122 4.98 -9.31 17.86
N VAL A 123 4.62 -8.36 18.74
CA VAL A 123 3.97 -8.69 20.01
C VAL A 123 2.55 -9.17 19.74
N PRO A 124 2.21 -10.43 20.08
CA PRO A 124 0.86 -10.93 19.94
C PRO A 124 -0.02 -10.24 20.99
N MET A 125 -0.84 -9.27 20.55
CA MET A 125 -1.97 -8.84 21.37
C MET A 125 -2.87 -10.06 21.55
N LYS A 126 -3.28 -10.36 22.80
CA LYS A 126 -3.95 -11.62 23.24
C LYS A 126 -5.04 -12.19 22.31
N ASN A 127 -5.68 -11.37 21.45
CA ASN A 127 -6.74 -11.76 20.52
C ASN A 127 -6.48 -11.35 19.05
N ALA A 128 -5.30 -10.83 18.70
CA ALA A 128 -5.00 -10.33 17.36
C ALA A 128 -4.12 -11.30 16.57
N VAL A 129 -4.42 -11.43 15.28
CA VAL A 129 -3.64 -12.23 14.33
C VAL A 129 -2.21 -11.69 14.27
N VAL A 130 -1.21 -12.55 14.50
CA VAL A 130 0.20 -12.17 14.28
C VAL A 130 0.39 -11.92 12.78
N PHE A 131 0.47 -10.64 12.40
CA PHE A 131 0.49 -10.23 10.98
C PHE A 131 1.63 -10.89 10.19
N LEU A 132 2.79 -11.09 10.83
CA LEU A 132 3.99 -11.68 10.22
C LEU A 132 4.55 -12.81 11.11
N LYS A 133 3.83 -13.93 11.13
CA LYS A 133 4.18 -15.12 11.94
C LYS A 133 5.54 -15.72 11.55
N HIS A 134 5.87 -15.72 10.27
CA HIS A 134 7.06 -16.41 9.73
C HIS A 134 8.28 -15.50 9.46
N THR A 135 8.19 -14.20 9.72
CA THR A 135 9.28 -13.25 9.38
C THR A 135 10.24 -13.05 10.54
N ASN A 136 11.54 -12.98 10.25
CA ASN A 136 12.59 -12.65 11.23
C ASN A 136 12.49 -11.18 11.68
N PHE A 137 12.62 -10.93 12.98
CA PHE A 137 12.52 -9.58 13.57
C PHE A 137 13.56 -8.60 12.99
N VAL A 138 14.81 -9.05 12.87
CA VAL A 138 15.92 -8.21 12.37
C VAL A 138 15.71 -7.81 10.91
N LEU A 139 15.22 -8.73 10.07
CA LEU A 139 14.96 -8.43 8.66
C LEU A 139 13.89 -7.35 8.50
N LEU A 140 12.82 -7.44 9.30
CA LEU A 140 11.75 -6.44 9.33
C LEU A 140 12.28 -5.08 9.78
N PHE A 141 13.09 -5.03 10.84
CA PHE A 141 13.69 -3.79 11.30
C PHE A 141 14.57 -3.13 10.23
N ILE A 142 15.42 -3.91 9.53
CA ILE A 142 16.30 -3.39 8.48
C ILE A 142 15.48 -2.80 7.33
N ILE A 143 14.45 -3.50 6.83
CA ILE A 143 13.67 -3.02 5.67
C ILE A 143 12.89 -1.74 6.00
N LEU A 144 12.33 -1.65 7.21
CA LEU A 144 11.64 -0.46 7.71
C LEU A 144 12.60 0.71 7.92
N SER A 145 13.79 0.46 8.47
CA SER A 145 14.81 1.50 8.65
C SER A 145 15.30 2.09 7.32
N LEU A 146 15.51 1.25 6.30
CA LEU A 146 15.92 1.70 4.97
C LEU A 146 14.82 2.50 4.28
N PHE A 147 13.56 2.06 4.44
CA PHE A 147 12.40 2.80 3.97
C PHE A 147 12.34 4.21 4.59
N MET A 148 12.50 4.32 5.91
CA MET A 148 12.52 5.64 6.58
C MET A 148 13.69 6.52 6.15
N ALA A 149 14.88 5.94 5.98
CA ALA A 149 16.04 6.69 5.49
C ALA A 149 15.74 7.33 4.12
N SER A 150 15.16 6.56 3.19
CA SER A 150 14.75 7.06 1.88
C SER A 150 13.68 8.15 1.97
N LEU A 151 12.70 7.99 2.88
CA LEU A 151 11.64 8.97 3.08
C LEU A 151 12.20 10.29 3.60
N ILE A 152 13.12 10.26 4.57
CA ILE A 152 13.74 11.47 5.13
C ILE A 152 14.53 12.20 4.06
N LEU A 153 15.35 11.49 3.27
CA LEU A 153 16.11 12.09 2.17
C LEU A 153 15.18 12.73 1.13
N PHE A 154 14.09 12.05 0.77
CA PHE A 154 13.09 12.60 -0.13
C PHE A 154 12.44 13.88 0.44
N CYS A 155 12.10 13.89 1.73
CA CYS A 155 11.52 15.06 2.40
C CYS A 155 12.49 16.24 2.46
N LEU A 156 13.77 15.98 2.77
CA LEU A 156 14.81 17.01 2.80
C LEU A 156 15.04 17.59 1.41
N ALA A 157 15.13 16.76 0.37
CA ALA A 157 15.23 17.23 -1.01
C ALA A 157 14.00 18.06 -1.43
N PHE A 158 12.79 17.58 -1.11
CA PHE A 158 11.55 18.28 -1.43
C PHE A 158 11.43 19.63 -0.71
N SER A 159 11.91 19.74 0.53
CA SER A 159 11.86 20.97 1.32
C SER A 159 12.64 22.14 0.70
N ILE A 160 13.61 21.87 -0.19
CA ILE A 160 14.42 22.90 -0.84
C ILE A 160 13.57 23.78 -1.76
N PHE A 161 12.59 23.20 -2.44
CA PHE A 161 11.75 23.90 -3.42
C PHE A 161 10.77 24.89 -2.80
N PHE A 162 10.41 24.70 -1.52
CA PHE A 162 9.38 25.49 -0.86
C PHE A 162 9.99 26.50 0.12
N ASN A 163 9.33 27.65 0.22
CA ASN A 163 9.67 28.68 1.21
C ASN A 163 8.54 28.92 2.22
N ARG A 164 7.38 28.29 2.03
CA ARG A 164 6.22 28.38 2.92
C ARG A 164 5.86 26.97 3.40
N PRO A 165 5.74 26.73 4.72
CA PRO A 165 5.53 25.39 5.26
C PRO A 165 4.17 24.82 4.84
N VAL A 166 3.13 25.67 4.80
CA VAL A 166 1.77 25.27 4.44
C VAL A 166 1.69 24.74 3.01
N LEU A 167 2.34 25.40 2.04
CA LEU A 167 2.35 24.95 0.64
C LEU A 167 3.07 23.62 0.46
N ALA A 168 4.19 23.42 1.16
CA ALA A 168 4.92 22.16 1.11
C ALA A 168 4.11 20.99 1.67
N ILE A 169 3.38 21.21 2.77
CA ILE A 169 2.52 20.20 3.38
C ILE A 169 1.39 19.81 2.42
N ILE A 170 0.70 20.78 1.83
CA ILE A 170 -0.36 20.52 0.84
C ILE A 170 0.19 19.72 -0.34
N ALA A 171 1.36 20.11 -0.86
CA ALA A 171 1.98 19.41 -1.99
C ALA A 171 2.38 17.96 -1.63
N LEU A 172 2.87 17.69 -0.42
CA LEU A 172 3.22 16.34 0.03
C LEU A 172 1.99 15.46 0.25
N LEU A 173 0.93 16.01 0.85
CA LEU A 173 -0.36 15.34 1.00
C LEU A 173 -0.95 14.97 -0.35
N GLN A 174 -0.86 15.90 -1.30
CA GLN A 174 -1.31 15.71 -2.67
C GLN A 174 -0.52 14.60 -3.37
N GLN A 175 0.81 14.62 -3.27
CA GLN A 175 1.68 13.60 -3.86
C GLN A 175 1.42 12.20 -3.27
N ARG A 176 1.24 12.09 -1.95
CA ARG A 176 0.96 10.81 -1.29
C ARG A 176 -0.44 10.27 -1.62
N SER A 177 -1.45 11.13 -1.63
CA SER A 177 -2.82 10.74 -1.98
C SER A 177 -2.92 10.26 -3.43
N PHE A 178 -2.20 10.90 -4.36
CA PHE A 178 -2.15 10.48 -5.76
C PHE A 178 -1.52 9.09 -5.93
N LEU A 179 -0.39 8.83 -5.27
CA LEU A 179 0.30 7.54 -5.30
C LEU A 179 -0.59 6.40 -4.76
N VAL A 180 -1.31 6.67 -3.66
CA VAL A 180 -2.25 5.74 -3.05
C VAL A 180 -3.44 5.44 -3.97
N CYS A 181 -3.99 6.46 -4.63
CA CYS A 181 -5.09 6.29 -5.58
C CYS A 181 -4.63 5.47 -6.81
N TYR A 182 -3.44 5.76 -7.34
CA TYR A 182 -2.84 5.01 -8.46
C TYR A 182 -2.63 3.52 -8.13
N ILE A 183 -2.19 3.20 -6.91
CA ILE A 183 -2.00 1.81 -6.45
C ILE A 183 -3.34 1.08 -6.20
N SER A 184 -4.42 1.80 -5.89
CA SER A 184 -5.75 1.21 -5.68
C SER A 184 -6.50 0.94 -6.99
N LEU A 185 -6.21 1.71 -8.04
CA LEU A 185 -6.86 1.61 -9.35
C LEU A 185 -6.77 0.23 -10.03
N PRO A 186 -5.68 -0.57 -9.97
CA PRO A 186 -5.60 -1.83 -10.71
C PRO A 186 -6.52 -2.93 -10.16
N SER A 187 -6.85 -2.88 -8.87
CA SER A 187 -7.56 -3.97 -8.17
C SER A 187 -9.08 -3.82 -8.23
N GLY A 188 -9.59 -2.60 -8.37
CA GLY A 188 -11.03 -2.30 -8.43
C GLY A 188 -11.64 -2.38 -9.82
N THR A 189 -10.88 -2.08 -10.89
CA THR A 189 -11.43 -2.05 -12.25
C THR A 189 -11.73 -3.43 -12.82
N LEU A 190 -11.07 -4.49 -12.33
CA LEU A 190 -11.36 -5.88 -12.71
C LEU A 190 -12.58 -6.47 -11.98
N MET A 191 -12.96 -5.96 -10.80
CA MET A 191 -14.16 -6.41 -10.07
C MET A 191 -15.40 -5.54 -10.31
N LEU A 192 -15.24 -4.26 -10.68
CA LEU A 192 -16.36 -3.34 -10.95
C LEU A 192 -16.69 -3.16 -12.44
N CYS A 193 -15.95 -3.80 -13.36
CA CYS A 193 -16.37 -3.93 -14.76
C CYS A 193 -17.51 -4.96 -14.93
N GLY A 194 -18.49 -4.91 -14.03
CA GLY A 194 -19.77 -5.61 -14.07
C GLY A 194 -20.96 -4.71 -13.71
N HIS A 195 -20.74 -3.47 -13.27
CA HIS A 195 -21.81 -2.47 -13.10
C HIS A 195 -21.31 -1.08 -13.47
N GLY A 196 -21.94 -0.48 -14.48
CA GLY A 196 -21.55 0.79 -15.07
C GLY A 196 -21.58 1.95 -14.07
N ASN A 197 -20.43 2.61 -13.90
CA ASN A 197 -20.30 4.03 -13.60
C ASN A 197 -18.85 4.50 -13.80
N ARG A 198 -18.50 4.88 -15.04
CA ARG A 198 -17.18 5.40 -15.43
C ARG A 198 -17.00 6.92 -15.25
N VAL A 199 -17.96 7.62 -14.63
CA VAL A 199 -17.99 9.10 -14.66
C VAL A 199 -17.29 9.76 -13.46
N PHE A 200 -17.16 9.09 -12.31
CA PHE A 200 -16.65 9.74 -11.08
C PHE A 200 -15.12 9.81 -10.93
N GLN A 201 -14.35 8.97 -11.64
CA GLN A 201 -12.88 8.92 -11.49
C GLN A 201 -12.15 9.98 -12.32
N GLY A 202 -12.71 10.42 -13.46
CA GLY A 202 -12.06 11.39 -14.35
C GLY A 202 -11.99 12.81 -13.77
N HIS A 203 -13.03 13.26 -13.06
CA HIS A 203 -13.05 14.62 -12.50
C HIS A 203 -12.02 14.80 -11.38
N SER A 204 -11.89 13.85 -10.45
CA SER A 204 -10.93 13.97 -9.34
C SER A 204 -9.48 14.05 -9.81
N ILE A 205 -9.09 13.32 -10.85
CA ILE A 205 -7.72 13.34 -11.39
C ILE A 205 -7.42 14.69 -12.06
N SER A 206 -8.39 15.27 -12.78
CA SER A 206 -8.26 16.58 -13.43
C SER A 206 -8.16 17.75 -12.44
N TYR A 207 -8.95 17.75 -11.36
CA TYR A 207 -8.86 18.80 -10.32
C TYR A 207 -7.51 18.78 -9.60
N LEU A 208 -6.93 17.59 -9.40
CA LEU A 208 -5.66 17.42 -8.68
C LEU A 208 -4.44 17.83 -9.52
N GLN A 209 -4.48 17.60 -10.84
CA GLN A 209 -3.45 18.05 -11.77
C GLN A 209 -3.47 19.59 -11.92
N GLY A 210 -4.67 20.19 -11.89
CA GLY A 210 -4.86 21.64 -11.78
C GLY A 210 -4.32 22.23 -10.47
N ALA A 211 -4.54 21.57 -9.32
CA ALA A 211 -4.04 22.05 -8.03
C ALA A 211 -2.51 22.03 -7.92
N ILE A 212 -1.85 21.00 -8.45
CA ILE A 212 -0.38 20.95 -8.55
C ILE A 212 0.13 22.07 -9.46
N GLY A 213 -0.54 22.31 -10.59
CA GLY A 213 -0.24 23.42 -11.51
C GLY A 213 -0.38 24.79 -10.83
N VAL A 214 -1.42 25.00 -10.02
CA VAL A 214 -1.63 26.24 -9.27
C VAL A 214 -0.57 26.44 -8.19
N VAL A 215 -0.23 25.41 -7.40
CA VAL A 215 0.80 25.51 -6.35
C VAL A 215 2.19 25.72 -6.95
N LEU A 216 2.51 25.08 -8.07
CA LEU A 216 3.76 25.33 -8.81
C LEU A 216 3.77 26.74 -9.41
N ASN A 217 2.65 27.22 -9.96
CA ASN A 217 2.58 28.56 -10.54
C ASN A 217 2.70 29.64 -9.47
N GLU A 218 2.06 29.49 -8.31
CA GLU A 218 2.20 30.44 -7.20
C GLU A 218 3.59 30.44 -6.55
N THR A 219 4.27 29.28 -6.50
CA THR A 219 5.65 29.19 -5.98
C THR A 219 6.67 29.75 -6.98
N MET A 220 6.40 29.69 -8.28
CA MET A 220 7.26 30.25 -9.35
C MET A 220 6.99 31.74 -9.61
N ALA A 221 5.75 32.22 -9.44
CA ALA A 221 5.36 33.62 -9.65
C ALA A 221 5.83 34.58 -8.53
N LYS A 222 6.38 34.05 -7.43
CA LYS A 222 6.91 34.83 -6.29
C LYS A 222 8.42 34.69 -6.09
N ARG A 223 9.15 34.17 -7.08
CA ARG A 223 10.61 34.37 -7.18
C ARG A 223 10.92 35.68 -7.88
#